data_AF-A0A933EW73-F1
#
_entry.id   AF-A0A933EW73-F1
#
_cell.length_a   1.000
_cell.length_b   1.000
_cell.length_c   1.000
_cell.angle_alpha   90.00
_cell.angle_beta   90.00
_cell.angle_gamma   90.00
#
_symmetry.space_group_name_H-M   'P 1'
#
loop_
_entity.id
_entity.type
_entity.pdbx_description
1 polymer ?
#
loop_
_entity_poly.entity_id
_entity_poly.type
_entity_poly.pdbx_seq_one_letter_code
_entity_poly.pdbx_strand_id
1 'polypeptide(L)'
;MAANVVTVKRKDLGFWDKTYLPAVFLGIWITSKHFFFNLLIHSLHRLGLFKNVRAAVTYQYPEEQRPLSKRVRTRHRLVERPDGSPRCVACM
;
A
#
# COMPACT_ATOMS: atom_id res chain seq x y z
N MET A 1 -1.79 -31.77 -35.99
CA MET A 1 -1.53 -30.32 -36.00
C MET A 1 -0.05 -30.12 -35.67
N ALA A 2 0.77 -29.70 -36.63
CA ALA A 2 2.19 -29.45 -36.40
C ALA A 2 2.36 -28.07 -35.76
N ALA A 3 2.97 -28.00 -34.59
CA ALA A 3 3.27 -26.73 -33.92
C ALA A 3 4.44 -26.03 -34.65
N ASN A 4 4.25 -24.77 -35.04
CA ASN A 4 5.35 -23.93 -35.53
C ASN A 4 6.27 -23.57 -34.36
N VAL A 5 7.46 -24.15 -34.31
CA VAL A 5 8.47 -23.86 -33.28
C VAL A 5 9.39 -22.75 -33.79
N VAL A 6 9.26 -21.57 -33.21
CA VAL A 6 10.19 -20.45 -33.44
C VAL A 6 11.36 -20.60 -32.47
N THR A 7 12.54 -20.96 -32.99
CA THR A 7 13.77 -21.02 -32.19
C THR A 7 14.31 -19.61 -31.98
N VAL A 8 14.16 -19.07 -30.76
CA VAL A 8 14.71 -17.77 -30.38
C VAL A 8 16.23 -17.89 -30.22
N LYS A 9 17.00 -17.13 -31.01
CA LYS A 9 18.45 -17.04 -30.85
C LYS A 9 18.78 -16.37 -29.51
N ARG A 10 19.51 -17.07 -28.65
CA ARG A 10 19.99 -16.50 -27.38
C ARG A 10 21.15 -15.55 -27.67
N LYS A 11 21.15 -14.39 -27.01
CA LYS A 11 22.25 -13.42 -27.08
C LYS A 11 23.43 -13.94 -26.25
N ASP A 12 24.65 -13.75 -26.75
CA ASP A 12 25.86 -14.03 -25.96
C ASP A 12 25.94 -13.04 -24.79
N LEU A 13 25.92 -13.61 -23.58
CA LEU A 13 25.90 -12.85 -22.33
C LEU A 13 27.31 -12.36 -21.98
N GLY A 14 27.43 -11.09 -21.61
CA GLY A 14 28.68 -10.53 -21.07
C GLY A 14 29.00 -11.09 -19.68
N PHE A 15 30.19 -10.78 -19.16
CA PHE A 15 30.60 -11.19 -17.80
C PHE A 15 29.62 -10.72 -16.71
N TRP A 16 29.13 -9.48 -16.81
CA TRP A 16 28.17 -8.90 -15.87
C TRP A 16 26.77 -9.51 -15.97
N ASP A 17 26.35 -9.92 -17.17
CA ASP A 17 25.06 -10.57 -17.37
C ASP A 17 25.06 -11.99 -16.80
N LYS A 18 26.20 -12.70 -16.90
CA LYS A 18 26.36 -14.06 -16.35
C LYS A 18 26.42 -14.09 -14.83
N THR A 19 27.01 -13.06 -14.22
CA THR A 19 27.15 -12.98 -12.76
C THR A 19 25.92 -12.39 -12.08
N TYR A 20 25.02 -11.74 -12.83
CA TYR A 20 23.79 -11.10 -12.35
C TYR A 20 23.99 -10.00 -11.29
N LEU A 21 25.23 -9.66 -10.95
CA LEU A 21 25.56 -8.69 -9.91
C LEU A 21 24.91 -7.31 -10.13
N PRO A 22 24.83 -6.76 -11.36
CA PRO A 22 24.16 -5.49 -11.58
C PRO A 22 22.66 -5.53 -11.24
N ALA A 23 21.99 -6.64 -11.55
CA ALA A 23 20.56 -6.81 -11.27
C ALA A 23 20.31 -6.98 -9.77
N VAL A 24 21.16 -7.75 -9.08
CA VAL A 24 21.10 -7.92 -7.62
C VAL A 24 21.30 -6.58 -6.91
N PHE A 25 22.33 -5.82 -7.32
CA PHE A 25 22.60 -4.51 -6.77
C PHE A 25 21.43 -3.55 -6.98
N LEU A 26 20.81 -3.56 -8.17
CA LEU A 26 19.63 -2.75 -8.46
C LEU A 26 18.46 -3.09 -7.52
N GLY A 27 18.18 -4.37 -7.29
CA GLY A 27 17.13 -4.80 -6.37
C GLY A 27 17.38 -4.37 -4.92
N ILE A 28 18.62 -4.55 -4.45
CA ILE A 28 19.04 -4.13 -3.10
C ILE A 28 18.97 -2.59 -2.98
N TRP A 29 19.37 -1.86 -4.01
CA TRP A 29 19.31 -0.40 -4.02
C TRP A 29 17.89 0.12 -3.88
N ILE A 30 16.94 -0.44 -4.65
CA ILE A 30 15.54 -0.02 -4.61
C ILE A 30 14.93 -0.27 -3.22
N THR A 31 15.17 -1.44 -2.64
CA THR A 31 14.65 -1.79 -1.31
C THR A 31 15.28 -0.95 -0.21
N SER A 32 16.61 -0.80 -0.25
CA SER A 32 17.37 0.05 0.69
C SER A 32 16.88 1.50 0.64
N LYS A 33 16.66 2.04 -0.57
CA LYS A 33 16.12 3.40 -0.74
C LYS A 33 14.83 3.58 0.04
N HIS A 34 13.82 2.74 -0.19
CA HIS A 34 12.54 2.86 0.53
C HIS A 34 12.71 2.76 2.05
N PHE A 35 13.53 1.81 2.52
CA PHE A 35 13.80 1.63 3.94
C PHE A 35 14.42 2.88 4.57
N PHE A 36 15.52 3.39 4.01
CA PHE A 36 16.24 4.53 4.57
C PHE A 36 15.43 5.83 4.47
N PHE A 37 14.73 6.08 3.36
CA PHE A 37 13.86 7.26 3.25
C PHE A 37 12.73 7.24 4.29
N ASN A 38 12.04 6.12 4.46
CA ASN A 38 10.98 6.01 5.47
C ASN A 38 11.54 6.15 6.90
N LEU A 39 12.67 5.50 7.18
CA LEU A 39 13.35 5.58 8.48
C LEU A 39 13.78 7.02 8.83
N LEU A 40 14.32 7.75 7.86
CA LEU A 40 14.70 9.15 8.04
C LEU A 40 13.50 10.02 8.36
N ILE A 41 12.38 9.89 7.63
CA ILE A 41 11.18 10.69 7.89
C ILE A 41 10.59 10.35 9.27
N HIS A 42 10.53 9.07 9.66
CA HIS A 42 10.12 8.67 11.01
C HIS A 42 11.04 9.25 12.10
N SER A 43 12.35 9.29 11.85
CA SER A 43 13.32 9.90 12.77
C SER A 43 13.08 11.40 12.91
N LEU A 44 12.81 12.09 11.80
CA LEU A 44 12.48 13.52 11.78
C LEU A 44 11.17 13.81 12.52
N HIS A 45 10.14 12.96 12.38
CA HIS A 45 8.88 13.09 13.12
C HIS A 45 9.09 13.00 14.63
N ARG A 46 9.97 12.10 15.09
CA ARG A 46 10.33 11.95 16.50
C ARG A 46 11.02 13.21 17.05
N LEU A 47 11.77 13.92 16.20
CA LEU A 47 12.40 15.20 16.51
C LEU A 47 11.46 16.41 16.33
N GLY A 48 10.20 16.19 15.96
CA GLY A 48 9.19 17.23 15.83
C GLY A 48 9.12 17.92 14.47
N LEU A 49 9.95 17.52 13.50
CA LEU A 49 10.02 18.09 12.15
C LEU A 49 9.17 17.29 11.15
N PHE A 50 8.78 17.92 10.03
CA PHE A 50 8.11 17.28 8.89
C PHE A 50 6.83 16.46 9.17
N LYS A 51 6.13 16.70 10.30
CA LYS A 51 4.93 15.95 10.73
C LYS A 51 3.76 15.90 9.73
N ASN A 52 3.75 16.80 8.73
CA ASN A 52 2.70 16.87 7.71
C ASN A 52 2.93 15.88 6.54
N VAL A 53 4.09 15.22 6.48
CA VAL A 53 4.42 14.24 5.42
C VAL A 53 4.19 12.83 5.97
N ARG A 54 3.65 11.92 5.16
CA ARG A 54 3.53 10.52 5.59
C ARG A 54 4.87 9.80 5.48
N ALA A 55 5.37 9.28 6.60
CA ALA A 55 6.61 8.51 6.65
C ALA A 55 6.45 7.07 6.12
N ALA A 56 5.24 6.51 6.20
CA ALA A 56 4.92 5.16 5.75
C ALA A 56 3.51 5.09 5.14
N VAL A 57 3.24 3.99 4.43
CA VAL A 57 1.91 3.71 3.82
C VAL A 57 0.89 3.24 4.87
N THR A 58 1.37 2.71 5.99
CA THR A 58 0.54 2.21 7.09
C THR A 58 -0.03 3.34 7.94
N TYR A 59 -1.29 3.19 8.35
CA TYR A 59 -1.92 4.06 9.36
C TYR A 59 -1.53 3.59 10.76
N GLN A 60 -1.10 4.52 11.62
CA GLN A 60 -0.80 4.22 13.03
C GLN A 60 -2.08 4.25 13.85
N TYR A 61 -2.73 3.11 14.01
CA TYR A 61 -3.95 3.01 14.82
C TYR A 61 -3.58 2.85 16.31
N PRO A 62 -4.23 3.54 17.26
CA PRO A 62 -5.48 4.32 17.12
C PRO A 62 -5.32 5.81 16.80
N GLU A 63 -4.09 6.34 16.74
CA GLU A 63 -3.81 7.78 16.62
C GLU A 63 -4.22 8.36 15.26
N GLU A 64 -4.06 7.58 14.20
CA GLU A 64 -4.41 7.90 12.81
C GLU A 64 -5.54 7.01 12.33
N GLN A 65 -6.69 7.62 12.01
CA GLN A 65 -7.84 6.91 11.45
C GLN A 65 -7.74 6.82 9.93
N ARG A 66 -8.07 5.64 9.40
CA ARG A 66 -8.19 5.43 7.95
C ARG A 66 -9.40 6.20 7.41
N PRO A 67 -9.28 6.92 6.28
CA PRO A 67 -10.44 7.55 5.64
C PRO A 67 -11.44 6.49 5.17
N LEU A 68 -12.67 6.58 5.67
CA LEU A 68 -13.78 5.71 5.27
C LEU A 68 -14.57 6.35 4.12
N SER A 69 -15.11 5.51 3.23
CA SER A 69 -15.97 5.98 2.14
C SER A 69 -17.35 6.37 2.67
N LYS A 70 -18.04 7.29 1.98
CA LYS A 70 -19.39 7.74 2.36
C LYS A 70 -20.44 6.62 2.40
N ARG A 71 -20.21 5.51 1.71
CA ARG A 71 -21.12 4.35 1.63
C ARG A 71 -20.63 3.15 2.46
N VAL A 72 -19.70 3.36 3.39
CA VAL A 72 -19.23 2.29 4.27
C VAL A 72 -20.41 1.75 5.10
N ARG A 73 -20.52 0.43 5.19
CA ARG A 73 -21.53 -0.22 6.03
C ARG A 73 -20.87 -0.56 7.36
N THR A 74 -21.33 0.05 8.44
CA THR A 74 -20.82 -0.16 9.80
C THR A 74 -21.90 -0.84 10.66
N ARG A 75 -21.90 -0.58 11.96
CA ARG A 75 -22.90 -1.10 12.88
C ARG A 75 -24.29 -0.59 12.49
N HIS A 76 -25.22 -1.52 12.31
CA HIS A 76 -26.61 -1.19 12.07
C HIS A 76 -27.24 -0.52 13.29
N ARG A 77 -28.05 0.52 13.05
CA ARG A 77 -28.80 1.25 14.06
C ARG A 77 -30.18 1.58 13.49
N LEU A 78 -31.21 1.48 14.32
CA LEU A 78 -32.54 1.99 13.98
C LEU A 78 -32.47 3.51 13.85
N VAL A 79 -33.08 4.03 12.79
CA VAL A 79 -33.16 5.48 12.53
C VAL A 79 -34.46 6.04 13.08
N GLU A 80 -34.41 7.28 13.55
CA GLU A 80 -35.55 8.01 14.11
C GLU A 80 -36.23 8.88 13.02
N ARG A 81 -37.49 9.29 13.29
CA ARG A 81 -38.24 10.31 12.53
C ARG A 81 -37.91 11.72 13.05
N PRO A 82 -38.32 12.80 12.36
CA PRO A 82 -38.19 14.17 12.89
C PRO A 82 -38.80 14.35 14.28
N ASP A 83 -39.84 13.59 14.62
CA ASP A 83 -40.53 13.64 15.92
C ASP A 83 -39.86 12.76 17.01
N GLY A 84 -38.69 12.15 16.73
CA GLY A 84 -37.97 11.28 17.67
C GLY A 84 -38.51 9.84 17.78
N SER A 85 -39.64 9.49 17.14
CA SER A 85 -40.16 8.11 17.12
C SER A 85 -39.32 7.18 16.21
N PRO A 86 -39.22 5.86 16.51
CA PRO A 86 -38.48 4.93 15.67
C PRO A 86 -39.17 4.71 14.32
N ARG A 87 -38.42 4.66 13.21
CA ARG A 87 -38.99 4.38 11.87
C ARG A 87 -39.54 2.96 11.70
N CYS A 88 -39.08 2.02 12.53
CA CYS A 88 -39.56 0.64 12.51
C CYS A 88 -41.06 0.59 12.82
N VAL A 89 -41.82 -0.16 12.02
CA VAL A 89 -43.26 -0.42 12.23
C VAL A 89 -43.54 -1.91 12.46
N ALA A 90 -42.49 -2.71 12.71
CA ALA A 90 -42.58 -4.16 12.84
C ALA A 90 -43.37 -4.83 11.69
N CYS A 91 -43.11 -4.42 10.43
CA CYS A 91 -43.82 -4.91 9.23
C CYS A 91 -43.46 -6.34 8.81
N MET A 92 -42.86 -7.13 9.72
CA MET A 92 -42.52 -8.52 9.45
C MET A 92 -43.78 -9.38 9.47
#